data_AF-A0A2T6F836-F1
#
_entry.id   AF-A0A2T6F836-F1
#
_cell.length_a   1.000
_cell.length_b   1.000
_cell.length_c   1.000
_cell.angle_alpha   90.00
_cell.angle_beta   90.00
_cell.angle_gamma   90.00
#
_symmetry.space_group_name_H-M   'P 1'
#
loop_
_entity.id
_entity.type
_entity.pdbx_description
1 polymer ?
#
loop_
_entity_poly.entity_id
_entity_poly.type
_entity_poly.pdbx_seq_one_letter_code
_entity_poly.pdbx_strand_id
1 'polypeptide(L)' 'MHPGCHIEQVYLCREPIDFRKSIGGLSVLIEQELALNPFGSALYVFVTLSGC' A
#
# COMPACT_ATOMS: atom_id res chain seq x y z
N MET A 1 17.10 -2.13 -23.21
CA MET A 1 16.03 -3.01 -22.69
C MET A 1 16.03 -2.83 -21.17
N HIS A 2 15.00 -2.19 -20.60
CA HIS A 2 14.91 -2.04 -19.14
C HIS A 2 14.44 -3.38 -18.57
N PRO A 3 15.13 -3.99 -17.58
CA PRO A 3 14.83 -5.35 -17.09
C PRO A 3 13.49 -5.51 -16.33
N GLY A 4 12.64 -4.49 -16.34
CA GLY A 4 11.46 -4.39 -15.49
C GLY A 4 11.82 -4.15 -14.02
N CYS A 5 10.82 -3.80 -13.21
CA CYS A 5 10.95 -3.77 -11.76
C CYS A 5 10.43 -5.12 -11.23
N HIS A 6 11.27 -5.86 -10.49
CA HIS A 6 10.87 -7.13 -9.89
C HIS A 6 10.09 -6.86 -8.60
N ILE A 7 8.84 -7.29 -8.56
CA ILE A 7 7.95 -7.16 -7.39
C ILE A 7 7.75 -8.57 -6.84
N GLU A 8 8.08 -8.79 -5.56
CA GLU A 8 7.98 -10.12 -4.96
C GLU A 8 6.56 -10.42 -4.48
N GLN A 9 5.85 -9.42 -3.96
CA GLN A 9 4.52 -9.57 -3.38
C GLN A 9 3.59 -8.40 -3.71
N VAL A 10 2.30 -8.69 -3.80
CA VAL A 10 1.24 -7.69 -4.01
C VAL A 10 0.16 -7.88 -2.95
N TYR A 11 -0.14 -6.81 -2.22
CA TYR A 11 -1.15 -6.79 -1.17
C TYR A 11 -2.31 -5.89 -1.60
N LEU A 12 -3.53 -6.42 -1.53
CA LEU A 12 -4.76 -5.66 -1.81
C LEU A 12 -5.53 -5.39 -0.52
N CYS A 13 -5.57 -4.11 -0.13
CA CYS A 13 -6.43 -3.64 0.95
C CYS A 13 -7.85 -3.44 0.41
N ARG A 14 -8.77 -4.31 0.83
CA ARG A 14 -10.17 -4.31 0.36
C ARG A 14 -11.05 -3.29 1.06
N GLU A 15 -10.64 -2.88 2.25
CA GLU A 15 -11.36 -1.89 3.05
C GLU A 15 -10.98 -0.47 2.57
N PRO A 16 -11.95 0.46 2.47
CA PRO A 16 -11.67 1.81 2.02
C PRO A 16 -10.69 2.50 2.97
N ILE A 17 -9.57 2.95 2.42
CA ILE A 17 -8.60 3.75 3.18
C ILE A 17 -8.85 5.22 2.90
N ASP A 18 -9.02 6.00 3.97
CA ASP A 18 -9.10 7.45 3.84
C ASP A 18 -7.70 8.03 3.56
N PHE A 19 -7.46 8.34 2.29
CA PHE A 19 -6.20 8.88 1.79
C PHE A 19 -5.93 10.34 2.25
N ARG A 20 -6.78 10.95 3.08
CA ARG A 20 -6.42 12.24 3.71
C ARG A 20 -5.24 12.07 4.67
N LYS A 21 -4.96 10.83 5.12
CA LYS A 21 -3.66 10.47 5.68
C LYS A 21 -2.65 10.45 4.52
N SER A 22 -1.83 11.49 4.40
CA SER A 22 -0.69 11.57 3.47
C SER A 22 0.18 10.31 3.48
N ILE A 23 1.09 10.15 2.49
CA ILE A 23 1.96 8.96 2.32
C ILE A 23 2.58 8.43 3.62
N GLY A 24 3.06 9.29 4.53
CA GLY A 24 3.61 8.84 5.82
C GLY A 24 2.60 8.12 6.73
N GLY A 25 1.31 8.41 6.60
CA GLY A 25 0.24 7.67 7.27
C GLY A 25 -0.02 6.28 6.68
N LEU A 26 0.31 6.05 5.41
CA LEU A 26 0.19 4.72 4.78
C LEU A 26 1.32 3.79 5.22
N SER A 27 2.56 4.28 5.32
CA SER A 27 3.67 3.46 5.83
C SER A 27 3.43 3.03 7.27
N VAL A 28 2.92 3.93 8.11
CA VAL A 28 2.53 3.64 9.49
C VAL A 28 1.41 2.58 9.55
N LEU A 29 0.40 2.67 8.67
CA LEU A 29 -0.66 1.66 8.59
C LEU A 29 -0.12 0.28 8.21
N ILE A 30 0.78 0.21 7.22
CA ILE A 30 1.38 -1.05 6.78
C ILE A 30 2.21 -1.68 7.91
N GLU A 31 3.00 -0.89 8.64
CA GLU A 31 3.82 -1.41 9.74
C GLU A 31 3.00 -1.79 10.97
N GLN A 32 2.11 -0.91 11.42
CA GLN A 32 1.45 -1.06 12.72
C GLN A 32 0.20 -1.93 12.64
N GLU A 33 -0.61 -1.78 11.58
CA GLU A 33 -1.89 -2.48 11.49
C GLU A 33 -1.75 -3.81 10.74
N LEU A 34 -0.95 -3.84 9.66
CA LEU A 34 -0.76 -5.04 8.84
C LEU A 34 0.45 -5.88 9.27
N ALA A 35 1.32 -5.36 10.14
CA ALA A 35 2.57 -5.99 10.55
C ALA A 35 3.47 -6.40 9.36
N LEU A 36 3.48 -5.57 8.31
CA LEU A 36 4.27 -5.79 7.08
C LEU A 36 5.38 -4.74 6.95
N ASN A 37 6.38 -5.02 6.11
CA ASN A 37 7.45 -4.07 5.81
C ASN A 37 7.06 -3.13 4.65
N PRO A 38 6.78 -1.83 4.89
CA PRO A 38 6.42 -0.87 3.83
C PRO A 38 7.56 -0.58 2.86
N PHE A 39 8.80 -0.90 3.22
CA PHE A 39 9.99 -0.67 2.42
C PHE A 39 10.53 -1.94 1.75
N GLY A 40 9.81 -3.06 1.84
CA GLY A 40 10.17 -4.31 1.17
C GLY A 40 9.87 -4.28 -0.34
N SER A 41 10.26 -5.35 -1.05
CA SER A 41 9.95 -5.57 -2.48
C SER A 41 8.48 -5.93 -2.71
N ALA A 42 7.56 -5.11 -2.21
CA ALA A 42 6.12 -5.36 -2.25
C ALA A 42 5.34 -4.15 -2.77
N LEU A 43 4.24 -4.42 -3.46
CA LEU A 43 3.30 -3.41 -3.93
C LEU A 43 2.03 -3.44 -3.05
N TYR A 44 1.67 -2.30 -2.47
CA TYR A 44 0.46 -2.14 -1.67
C TYR A 44 -0.60 -1.39 -2.47
N VAL A 45 -1.75 -2.02 -2.69
CA VAL A 45 -2.88 -1.47 -3.44
C VAL A 45 -4.02 -1.19 -2.47
N PHE A 46 -4.48 0.06 -2.46
CA PHE A 46 -5.57 0.51 -1.61
C PHE A 46 -6.72 1.02 -2.47
N VAL A 47 -7.95 0.74 -2.04
CA VAL A 47 -9.15 1.21 -2.73
C VAL A 47 -9.65 2.48 -2.04
N THR A 48 -9.76 3.58 -2.78
CA THR A 48 -10.47 4.78 -2.31
C THR A 48 -11.94 4.65 -2.72
N LEU A 49 -12.86 4.71 -1.77
CA LEU A 49 -14.26 4.94 -2.11
C LEU A 49 -14.43 6.43 -2.44
N SER A 50 -14.37 6.76 -3.73
CA SER A 50 -14.83 8.03 -4.25
C SER A 50 -16.29 7.87 -4.69
N GLY A 51 -17.22 7.99 -3.74
CA GLY A 51 -18.65 7.84 -4.02
C GLY A 51 -19.53 8.64 -3.05
N CYS A 52 -20.01 9.79 -3.54
CA CYS A 52 -20.98 10.76 -2.99
C CYS A 52 -20.60 11.53 -1.72
#